data_AF-A0A7Z2ST40-F1
#
_entry.id   AF-A0A7Z2ST40-F1
#
_cell.length_a   1.000
_cell.length_b   1.000
_cell.length_c   1.000
_cell.angle_alpha   90.00
_cell.angle_beta   90.00
_cell.angle_gamma   90.00
#
_symmetry.space_group_name_H-M   'P 1'
#
loop_
_entity.id
_entity.type
_entity.pdbx_description
1 polymer ?
#
loop_
_entity_poly.entity_id
_entity_poly.type
_entity_poly.pdbx_seq_one_letter_code
_entity_poly.pdbx_strand_id
1 'polypeptide(L)'
;MPGAASNSARGPASDLSARDKARDNAMSVGAMSSERIESEENVWTRRLVLFLRIMAIVSIMKGLYHWAQVTGFIGGEEEAFENQSMAWQTATVYFAVIELVAAVGLWLATPWGAVVWLTTVVSMAVIELMFPGIYGGSLTVVALEAVMLGAYLMLAWMAARERPP
;
A
#
# COMPACT_ATOMS: atom_id res chain seq x y z
N MET A 1 -32.75 55.06 48.96
CA MET A 1 -32.71 55.54 47.56
C MET A 1 -31.34 55.21 46.98
N PRO A 2 -31.27 54.67 45.75
CA PRO A 2 -30.15 53.90 45.22
C PRO A 2 -29.09 54.77 44.51
N GLY A 3 -27.82 54.38 44.59
CA GLY A 3 -26.73 54.94 43.80
C GLY A 3 -26.05 53.84 42.99
N ALA A 4 -26.64 53.53 41.84
CA ALA A 4 -26.22 52.47 40.95
C ALA A 4 -24.99 52.85 40.11
N ALA A 5 -24.20 51.82 39.81
CA ALA A 5 -23.38 51.64 38.61
C ALA A 5 -22.16 52.55 38.41
N SER A 6 -21.02 52.12 38.97
CA SER A 6 -19.71 52.29 38.33
C SER A 6 -19.63 51.30 37.17
N ASN A 7 -19.88 51.73 35.92
CA ASN A 7 -19.45 50.99 34.74
C ASN A 7 -19.50 51.86 33.47
N SER A 8 -18.43 52.60 33.16
CA SER A 8 -18.24 53.11 31.79
C SER A 8 -16.80 53.59 31.59
N ALA A 9 -15.94 52.70 31.05
CA ALA A 9 -14.77 53.05 30.24
C ALA A 9 -14.02 51.78 29.75
N ARG A 10 -14.69 50.85 29.05
CA ARG A 10 -13.96 49.96 28.12
C ARG A 10 -13.77 50.73 26.83
N GLY A 11 -12.58 51.30 26.62
CA GLY A 11 -12.24 52.03 25.40
C GLY A 11 -12.11 51.11 24.17
N PRO A 12 -12.32 51.65 22.96
CA PRO A 12 -12.24 50.91 21.68
C PRO A 12 -10.88 50.22 21.42
N ALA A 13 -9.82 50.66 22.10
CA ALA A 13 -8.49 50.05 22.01
C ALA A 13 -8.43 48.62 22.57
N SER A 14 -9.25 48.31 23.58
CA SER A 14 -9.29 46.97 24.20
C SER A 14 -9.92 45.91 23.28
N ASP A 15 -10.94 46.29 22.51
CA ASP A 15 -11.58 45.43 21.52
C ASP A 15 -10.71 45.18 20.29
N LEU A 16 -9.90 46.17 19.87
CA LEU A 16 -8.94 46.00 18.78
C LEU A 16 -7.82 45.02 19.17
N SER A 17 -7.27 45.16 20.38
CA SER A 17 -6.24 44.23 20.90
C SER A 17 -6.75 42.79 21.05
N ALA A 18 -8.01 42.62 21.48
CA ALA A 18 -8.62 41.29 21.59
C ALA A 18 -8.84 40.64 20.22
N ARG A 19 -9.24 41.44 19.21
CA ARG A 19 -9.45 40.99 17.83
C ARG A 19 -8.14 40.62 17.14
N ASP A 20 -7.07 41.40 17.34
CA ASP A 20 -5.76 41.09 16.78
C ASP A 20 -5.19 39.80 17.40
N LYS A 21 -5.27 39.63 18.72
CA LYS A 21 -4.89 38.37 19.38
C LYS A 21 -5.69 37.16 18.88
N ALA A 22 -6.99 37.32 18.67
CA ALA A 22 -7.83 36.24 18.15
C ALA A 22 -7.45 35.86 16.70
N ARG A 23 -7.09 36.85 15.88
CA ARG A 23 -6.60 36.64 14.51
C ARG A 23 -5.24 35.94 14.50
N ASP A 24 -4.31 36.38 15.34
CA ASP A 24 -2.98 35.77 15.45
C ASP A 24 -3.07 34.32 15.92
N ASN A 25 -3.93 34.04 16.92
CA ASN A 25 -4.21 32.67 17.35
C ASN A 25 -4.83 31.83 16.22
N ALA A 26 -5.80 32.37 15.47
CA ALA A 26 -6.43 31.64 14.37
C ALA A 26 -5.43 31.34 13.23
N MET A 27 -4.54 32.27 12.90
CA MET A 27 -3.47 32.05 11.92
C MET A 27 -2.44 31.03 12.42
N SER A 28 -2.08 31.07 13.70
CA SER A 28 -1.18 30.09 14.32
C SER A 28 -1.76 28.67 14.32
N VAL A 29 -3.04 28.53 14.66
CA VAL A 29 -3.76 27.23 14.62
C VAL A 29 -3.87 26.73 13.17
N GLY A 30 -4.15 27.62 12.22
CA GLY A 30 -4.17 27.30 10.79
C GLY A 30 -2.82 26.79 10.27
N ALA A 31 -1.75 27.52 10.54
CA ALA A 31 -0.39 27.14 10.15
C ALA A 31 0.03 25.79 10.76
N MET A 32 -0.27 25.57 12.05
CA MET A 32 0.00 24.31 12.72
C MET A 32 -0.81 23.13 12.18
N SER A 33 -2.04 23.38 11.72
CA SER A 33 -2.86 22.33 11.08
C SER A 33 -2.34 21.98 9.69
N SER A 34 -1.88 22.97 8.91
CA SER A 34 -1.27 22.74 7.58
C SER A 34 0.04 21.97 7.70
N GLU A 35 0.93 22.40 8.61
CA GLU A 35 2.21 21.73 8.84
C GLU A 35 2.02 20.29 9.34
N ARG A 36 0.99 20.06 10.17
CA ARG A 36 0.62 18.70 10.59
C ARG A 36 0.15 17.86 9.41
N ILE A 37 -0.76 18.36 8.56
CA ILE A 37 -1.28 17.63 7.40
C ILE A 37 -0.15 17.28 6.42
N GLU A 38 0.74 18.24 6.11
CA GLU A 38 1.91 17.99 5.26
C GLU A 38 2.88 16.98 5.88
N SER A 39 3.08 17.01 7.20
CA SER A 39 3.92 16.04 7.90
C SER A 39 3.32 14.63 7.90
N GLU A 40 2.00 14.51 8.09
CA GLU A 40 1.32 13.22 8.07
C GLU A 40 1.25 12.63 6.66
N GLU A 41 0.94 13.44 5.63
CA GLU A 41 0.96 13.01 4.23
C GLU A 41 2.34 12.47 3.84
N ASN A 42 3.41 13.18 4.21
CA ASN A 42 4.78 12.72 3.98
C ASN A 42 5.10 11.40 4.71
N VAL A 43 4.60 11.19 5.93
CA VAL A 43 4.81 9.94 6.68
C VAL A 43 4.07 8.77 6.03
N TRP A 44 2.83 8.96 5.60
CA TRP A 44 2.02 7.93 4.94
C TRP A 44 2.55 7.56 3.56
N THR A 45 2.91 8.55 2.73
CA THR A 45 3.56 8.31 1.44
C THR A 45 4.87 7.54 1.61
N ARG A 46 5.67 7.90 2.62
CA ARG A 46 6.93 7.18 2.90
C ARG A 46 6.69 5.74 3.34
N ARG A 47 5.65 5.48 4.15
CA ARG A 47 5.23 4.12 4.55
C ARG A 47 4.72 3.32 3.36
N LEU A 48 3.94 3.92 2.46
CA LEU A 48 3.44 3.29 1.24
C LEU A 48 4.62 2.86 0.34
N VAL A 49 5.57 3.77 0.08
CA VAL A 49 6.75 3.45 -0.74
C VAL A 49 7.61 2.37 -0.09
N LEU A 50 7.76 2.39 1.25
CA LEU A 50 8.47 1.32 1.96
C LEU A 50 7.78 -0.04 1.78
N PHE A 51 6.46 -0.08 1.92
CA PHE A 51 5.66 -1.28 1.69
C PHE A 51 5.83 -1.79 0.26
N LEU A 52 5.71 -0.92 -0.75
CA LEU A 52 5.91 -1.27 -2.16
C LEU A 52 7.33 -1.82 -2.41
N ARG A 53 8.36 -1.28 -1.76
CA ARG A 53 9.74 -1.79 -1.88
C ARG A 53 9.93 -3.17 -1.25
N ILE A 54 9.33 -3.40 -0.08
CA ILE A 54 9.34 -4.73 0.54
C ILE A 54 8.66 -5.73 -0.40
N MET A 55 7.50 -5.36 -0.94
CA MET A 55 6.76 -6.17 -1.89
C MET A 55 7.52 -6.43 -3.19
N ALA A 56 8.26 -5.43 -3.69
CA ALA A 56 9.12 -5.60 -4.85
C ALA A 56 10.20 -6.65 -4.60
N ILE A 57 10.84 -6.66 -3.43
CA ILE A 57 11.84 -7.68 -3.07
C ILE A 57 11.19 -9.07 -3.00
N VAL A 58 10.00 -9.19 -2.42
CA VAL A 58 9.24 -10.45 -2.39
C VAL A 58 8.94 -10.96 -3.81
N SER A 59 8.46 -10.09 -4.70
CA SER A 59 8.19 -10.45 -6.09
C SER A 59 9.45 -10.83 -6.86
N ILE A 60 10.60 -10.18 -6.60
CA ILE A 60 11.90 -10.60 -7.16
C ILE A 60 12.23 -12.03 -6.71
N MET A 61 12.11 -12.33 -5.41
CA MET A 61 12.40 -13.66 -4.89
C MET A 61 11.49 -14.73 -5.51
N LYS A 62 10.17 -14.46 -5.62
CA LYS A 62 9.22 -15.36 -6.28
C LYS A 62 9.56 -15.57 -7.76
N GLY A 63 9.80 -14.50 -8.51
CA GLY A 63 10.16 -14.58 -9.92
C GLY A 63 11.46 -15.36 -10.15
N LEU A 64 12.47 -15.12 -9.32
CA LEU A 64 13.74 -15.85 -9.37
C LEU A 64 13.59 -17.33 -9.00
N TYR A 65 12.71 -17.65 -8.06
CA TYR A 65 12.40 -19.04 -7.71
C TYR A 65 11.79 -19.79 -8.90
N HIS A 66 10.81 -19.19 -9.59
CA HIS A 66 10.26 -19.78 -10.82
C HIS A 66 11.29 -19.85 -11.95
N TRP A 67 12.16 -18.86 -12.09
CA TRP A 67 13.28 -18.94 -13.05
C TRP A 67 14.23 -20.09 -12.74
N ALA A 68 14.55 -20.33 -11.46
CA ALA A 68 15.41 -21.45 -11.05
C ALA A 68 14.76 -22.81 -11.30
N GLN A 69 13.43 -22.90 -11.23
CA GLN A 69 12.68 -24.09 -11.67
C GLN A 69 12.73 -24.25 -13.20
N VAL A 70 12.55 -23.18 -13.96
CA VAL A 70 12.60 -23.20 -15.45
C VAL A 70 13.98 -23.61 -15.96
N THR A 71 15.07 -23.16 -15.31
CA THR A 71 16.43 -23.55 -15.69
C THR A 71 16.83 -24.94 -15.22
N GLY A 72 15.97 -25.64 -14.46
CA GLY A 72 16.28 -26.95 -13.89
C GLY A 72 17.35 -26.92 -12.80
N PHE A 73 17.64 -25.73 -12.23
CA PHE A 73 18.58 -25.60 -11.11
C PHE A 73 17.99 -26.16 -9.79
N ILE A 74 16.66 -26.19 -9.70
CA ILE A 74 15.90 -26.66 -8.54
C ILE A 74 14.87 -27.71 -9.03
N GLY A 75 15.11 -28.99 -8.73
CA GLY A 75 14.23 -30.12 -9.07
C GLY A 75 15.02 -31.34 -9.57
N GLY A 76 14.72 -32.53 -9.05
CA GLY A 76 15.29 -33.80 -9.55
C GLY A 76 14.69 -34.21 -10.91
N GLU A 77 15.12 -35.35 -11.47
CA GLU A 77 14.68 -35.81 -12.81
C GLU A 77 13.15 -35.91 -12.96
N GLU A 78 12.40 -36.25 -11.90
CA GLU A 78 10.92 -36.37 -11.94
C GLU A 78 10.18 -35.03 -11.80
N GLU A 79 10.82 -34.01 -11.22
CA GLU A 79 10.26 -32.66 -11.08
C GLU A 79 10.77 -31.70 -12.16
N ALA A 80 11.65 -32.19 -13.04
CA ALA A 80 12.24 -31.42 -14.12
C ALA A 80 11.16 -30.75 -14.96
N PHE A 81 11.37 -29.46 -15.25
CA PHE A 81 10.44 -28.63 -16.01
C PHE A 81 9.96 -29.31 -17.31
N GLU A 82 10.87 -30.01 -17.99
CA GLU A 82 10.59 -30.73 -19.25
C GLU A 82 9.66 -31.94 -19.07
N ASN A 83 9.63 -32.56 -17.89
CA ASN A 83 8.79 -33.72 -17.57
C ASN A 83 7.39 -33.33 -17.07
N GLN A 84 7.16 -32.05 -16.82
CA GLN A 84 5.84 -31.54 -16.39
C GLN A 84 4.91 -31.31 -17.59
N SER A 85 3.60 -31.24 -17.31
CA SER A 85 2.60 -30.95 -18.35
C SER A 85 2.83 -29.58 -19.01
N MET A 86 2.45 -29.46 -20.29
CA MET A 86 2.53 -28.20 -21.06
C MET A 86 1.84 -27.02 -20.34
N ALA A 87 0.73 -27.30 -19.64
CA ALA A 87 0.01 -26.30 -18.86
C ALA A 87 0.83 -25.78 -17.67
N TRP A 88 1.50 -26.67 -16.94
CA TRP A 88 2.35 -26.31 -15.81
C TRP A 88 3.57 -25.50 -16.25
N GLN A 89 4.22 -25.91 -17.36
CA GLN A 89 5.36 -25.20 -17.94
C GLN A 89 4.98 -23.75 -18.30
N THR A 90 3.85 -23.59 -19.00
CA THR A 90 3.37 -22.27 -19.42
C THR A 90 3.02 -21.38 -18.23
N ALA A 91 2.38 -21.92 -17.20
CA ALA A 91 2.06 -21.19 -15.98
C ALA A 91 3.33 -20.75 -15.23
N THR A 92 4.32 -21.62 -15.10
CA THR A 92 5.59 -21.32 -14.42
C THR A 92 6.37 -20.22 -15.14
N VAL A 93 6.45 -20.28 -16.48
CA VAL A 93 7.10 -19.23 -17.29
C VAL A 93 6.33 -17.90 -17.17
N TYR A 94 4.99 -17.95 -17.21
CA TYR A 94 4.16 -16.77 -17.00
C TYR A 94 4.46 -16.10 -15.66
N PHE A 95 4.44 -16.86 -14.56
CA PHE A 95 4.72 -16.34 -13.22
C PHE A 95 6.15 -15.82 -13.08
N ALA A 96 7.14 -16.52 -13.65
CA ALA A 96 8.54 -16.11 -13.63
C ALA A 96 8.74 -14.71 -14.23
N VAL A 97 8.02 -14.38 -15.30
CA VAL A 97 8.12 -13.06 -15.96
C VAL A 97 7.27 -12.02 -15.26
N ILE A 98 6.00 -12.32 -15.00
CA ILE A 98 5.04 -11.32 -14.49
C ILE A 98 5.38 -10.86 -13.07
N GLU A 99 5.94 -11.72 -12.22
CA GLU A 99 6.43 -11.33 -10.88
C GLU A 99 7.63 -10.38 -10.95
N LEU A 100 8.54 -10.57 -11.90
CA LEU A 100 9.65 -9.62 -12.10
C LEU A 100 9.15 -8.27 -12.64
N VAL A 101 8.16 -8.29 -13.54
CA VAL A 101 7.51 -7.06 -14.05
C VAL A 101 6.79 -6.32 -12.92
N ALA A 102 6.04 -7.05 -12.09
CA ALA A 102 5.41 -6.52 -10.87
C ALA A 102 6.46 -5.87 -9.96
N ALA A 103 7.56 -6.56 -9.69
CA ALA A 103 8.64 -6.04 -8.85
C ALA A 103 9.23 -4.72 -9.37
N VAL A 104 9.48 -4.61 -10.68
CA VAL A 104 9.99 -3.36 -11.26
C VAL A 104 9.00 -2.21 -11.05
N GLY A 105 7.72 -2.45 -11.33
CA GLY A 105 6.69 -1.42 -11.15
C GLY A 105 6.50 -1.01 -9.69
N LEU A 106 6.56 -1.97 -8.76
CA LEU A 106 6.49 -1.75 -7.31
C LEU A 106 7.73 -1.01 -6.79
N TRP A 107 8.93 -1.36 -7.28
CA TRP A 107 10.19 -0.71 -6.90
C TRP A 107 10.21 0.77 -7.29
N LEU A 108 9.64 1.09 -8.46
CA LEU A 108 9.47 2.46 -8.94
C LEU A 108 8.28 3.19 -8.28
N ALA A 109 7.55 2.53 -7.36
CA ALA A 109 6.34 3.04 -6.74
C ALA A 109 5.30 3.57 -7.75
N THR A 110 5.20 2.90 -8.90
CA THR A 110 4.29 3.29 -9.98
C THR A 110 2.93 2.59 -9.85
N PRO A 111 1.81 3.26 -10.18
CA PRO A 111 0.48 2.66 -10.06
C PRO A 111 0.29 1.38 -10.89
N TRP A 112 0.94 1.27 -12.05
CA TRP A 112 0.81 0.10 -12.93
C TRP A 112 1.43 -1.16 -12.30
N GLY A 113 2.53 -1.02 -11.54
CA GLY A 113 3.18 -2.13 -10.86
C GLY A 113 2.29 -2.80 -9.83
N ALA A 114 1.50 -2.01 -9.10
CA ALA A 114 0.56 -2.52 -8.12
C ALA A 114 -0.59 -3.31 -8.76
N VAL A 115 -1.07 -2.87 -9.94
CA VAL A 115 -2.06 -3.63 -10.72
C VAL A 115 -1.50 -4.96 -11.18
N VAL A 116 -0.28 -4.98 -11.74
CA VAL A 116 0.36 -6.22 -12.18
C VAL A 116 0.57 -7.16 -10.99
N TRP A 117 1.08 -6.66 -9.87
CA TRP A 117 1.24 -7.44 -8.65
C TRP A 117 -0.09 -8.04 -8.15
N LEU A 118 -1.18 -7.27 -8.14
CA LEU A 118 -2.49 -7.80 -7.79
C LEU A 118 -2.94 -8.92 -8.72
N THR A 119 -2.69 -8.79 -10.02
CA THR A 119 -3.02 -9.86 -10.97
C THR A 119 -2.22 -11.12 -10.70
N THR A 120 -0.94 -11.03 -10.29
CA THR A 120 -0.15 -12.23 -9.96
C THR A 120 -0.72 -12.95 -8.74
N VAL A 121 -1.09 -12.20 -7.70
CA VAL A 121 -1.73 -12.75 -6.48
C VAL A 121 -3.06 -13.43 -6.80
N VAL A 122 -3.91 -12.78 -7.62
CA VAL A 122 -5.20 -13.37 -8.02
C VAL A 122 -4.98 -14.62 -8.88
N SER A 123 -4.06 -14.56 -9.85
CA SER A 123 -3.73 -15.72 -10.69
C SER A 123 -3.21 -16.89 -9.89
N MET A 124 -2.37 -16.65 -8.89
CA MET A 124 -1.85 -17.69 -7.99
C MET A 124 -2.98 -18.35 -7.21
N ALA A 125 -3.85 -17.56 -6.57
CA ALA A 125 -5.02 -18.06 -5.88
C ALA A 125 -5.95 -18.88 -6.79
N VAL A 126 -6.17 -18.43 -8.02
CA VAL A 126 -6.98 -19.16 -9.03
C VAL A 126 -6.35 -20.49 -9.38
N ILE A 127 -5.03 -20.54 -9.61
CA ILE A 127 -4.35 -21.78 -9.98
C ILE A 127 -4.34 -22.78 -8.82
N GLU A 128 -4.14 -22.32 -7.58
CA GLU A 128 -4.23 -23.19 -6.39
C GLU A 128 -5.65 -23.74 -6.17
N LEU A 129 -6.69 -22.94 -6.43
CA LEU A 129 -8.09 -23.34 -6.30
C LEU A 129 -8.58 -24.24 -7.44
N MET A 130 -8.13 -23.98 -8.68
CA MET A 130 -8.61 -24.67 -9.88
C MET A 130 -7.79 -25.93 -10.19
N PHE A 131 -6.52 -25.97 -9.79
CA PHE A 131 -5.60 -27.11 -9.98
C PHE A 131 -4.96 -27.60 -8.66
N PRO A 132 -5.77 -27.93 -7.63
CA PRO A 132 -5.24 -28.34 -6.32
C PRO A 132 -4.40 -29.62 -6.39
N GLY A 133 -4.65 -30.48 -7.40
CA GLY A 133 -3.94 -31.75 -7.59
C GLY A 133 -2.54 -31.64 -8.20
N ILE A 134 -2.15 -30.48 -8.74
CA ILE A 134 -0.81 -30.28 -9.35
C ILE A 134 0.11 -29.43 -8.45
N TYR A 135 -0.44 -28.49 -7.67
CA TYR A 135 0.33 -27.55 -6.85
C TYR A 135 0.25 -27.80 -5.33
N GLY A 136 -0.38 -28.88 -4.89
CA GLY A 136 -0.23 -29.38 -3.51
C GLY A 136 -1.23 -28.84 -2.47
N GLY A 137 -2.30 -28.16 -2.87
CA GLY A 137 -3.46 -27.89 -2.00
C GLY A 137 -3.14 -27.20 -0.66
N SER A 138 -2.12 -26.35 -0.61
CA SER A 138 -1.75 -25.62 0.60
C SER A 138 -2.69 -24.43 0.79
N LEU A 139 -3.84 -24.68 1.44
CA LEU A 139 -4.81 -23.66 1.89
C LEU A 139 -4.13 -22.49 2.63
N THR A 140 -2.96 -22.73 3.21
CA THR A 140 -2.12 -21.77 3.92
C THR A 140 -1.53 -20.70 3.00
N VAL A 141 -1.16 -21.04 1.76
CA VAL A 141 -0.61 -20.07 0.77
C VAL A 141 -1.74 -19.20 0.23
N VAL A 142 -2.87 -19.80 -0.17
CA VAL A 142 -4.11 -19.06 -0.48
C VAL A 142 -4.52 -18.12 0.65
N ALA A 143 -4.51 -18.59 1.90
CA ALA A 143 -4.89 -17.77 3.05
C ALA A 143 -3.92 -16.61 3.29
N LEU A 144 -2.60 -16.85 3.16
CA LEU A 144 -1.59 -15.81 3.30
C LEU A 144 -1.71 -14.75 2.19
N GLU A 145 -1.93 -15.18 0.95
CA GLU A 145 -2.14 -14.29 -0.20
C GLU A 145 -3.44 -13.50 -0.08
N ALA A 146 -4.53 -14.12 0.36
CA ALA A 146 -5.79 -13.44 0.64
C ALA A 146 -5.65 -12.39 1.76
N VAL A 147 -4.88 -12.68 2.81
CA VAL A 147 -4.55 -11.72 3.87
C VAL A 147 -3.73 -10.56 3.32
N MET A 148 -2.75 -10.84 2.45
CA MET A 148 -1.90 -9.80 1.85
C MET A 148 -2.67 -8.91 0.88
N LEU A 149 -3.58 -9.50 0.10
CA LEU A 149 -4.49 -8.78 -0.78
C LEU A 149 -5.51 -7.95 0.01
N GLY A 150 -6.04 -8.49 1.12
CA GLY A 150 -6.88 -7.76 2.06
C GLY A 150 -6.15 -6.56 2.69
N ALA A 151 -4.89 -6.73 3.09
CA ALA A 151 -4.06 -5.65 3.63
C ALA A 151 -3.79 -4.56 2.58
N TYR A 152 -3.49 -4.96 1.34
CA TYR A 152 -3.33 -4.01 0.23
C TYR A 152 -4.62 -3.23 -0.03
N LEU A 153 -5.77 -3.90 -0.13
CA LEU A 153 -7.05 -3.24 -0.35
C LEU A 153 -7.43 -2.32 0.80
N MET A 154 -7.15 -2.70 2.05
CA MET A 154 -7.38 -1.86 3.21
C MET A 154 -6.52 -0.59 3.16
N LEU A 155 -5.23 -0.71 2.83
CA LEU A 155 -4.32 0.42 2.67
C LEU A 155 -4.71 1.34 1.51
N ALA A 156 -5.06 0.76 0.35
CA ALA A 156 -5.53 1.51 -0.81
C ALA A 156 -6.84 2.25 -0.53
N TRP A 157 -7.75 1.63 0.21
CA TRP A 157 -9.02 2.25 0.61
C TRP A 157 -8.84 3.37 1.64
N MET A 158 -7.93 3.20 2.61
CA MET A 158 -7.60 4.26 3.57
C MET A 158 -6.93 5.46 2.87
N ALA A 159 -5.98 5.21 1.96
CA ALA A 159 -5.33 6.27 1.18
C ALA A 159 -6.31 7.00 0.22
N ALA A 160 -7.33 6.30 -0.30
CA ALA A 160 -8.36 6.90 -1.13
C ALA A 160 -9.37 7.76 -0.32
N ARG A 161 -9.58 7.43 0.97
CA ARG A 161 -10.47 8.20 1.85
C ARG A 161 -9.89 9.54 2.31
N GLU A 162 -8.59 9.75 2.17
CA GLU A 162 -7.91 10.99 2.56
C GLU A 162 -7.98 12.09 1.49
N ARG A 163 -8.58 11.82 0.32
CA ARG A 163 -8.88 12.84 -0.69
C ARG A 163 -10.36 13.25 -0.59
N PRO A 164 -10.71 14.32 0.16
CA PRO A 164 -12.03 14.89 0.02
C PRO A 164 -12.19 15.49 -1.40
N PRO A 165 -13.38 15.38 -2.01
CA PRO A 165 -13.70 16.05 -3.27
C PRO A 165 -13.76 17.58 -3.13
#